data_AF-A0AAX2ADG4-F1
#
_entry.id   AF-A0AAX2ADG4-F1
#
_cell.length_a   1.000
_cell.length_b   1.000
_cell.length_c   1.000
_cell.angle_alpha   90.00
_cell.angle_beta   90.00
_cell.angle_gamma   90.00
#
_symmetry.space_group_name_H-M   'P 1'
#
loop_
_entity.id
_entity.type
_entity.pdbx_description
1 polymer ?
#
loop_
_entity_poly.entity_id
_entity_poly.type
_entity_poly.pdbx_seq_one_letter_code
_entity_poly.pdbx_strand_id
1 'polypeptide(L)' 'MCKVNTDEQQDLAVKYGIRSIPTIIFMKDGEIVDQMVGAASKQALADKINSLL' A
#
# COMPACT_ATOMS: atom_id res chain seq x y z
N MET A 1 -0.47 1.99 10.84
CA MET A 1 0.39 1.77 9.66
C MET A 1 1.06 0.42 9.81
N CYS A 2 0.79 -0.51 8.89
CA CYS A 2 1.44 -1.82 8.88
C CYS A 2 2.53 -1.81 7.82
N LYS A 3 3.74 -2.22 8.18
CA LYS A 3 4.85 -2.42 7.24
C LYS A 3 5.04 -3.91 7.06
N VAL A 4 5.10 -4.36 5.82
CA VAL A 4 5.37 -5.76 5.49
C VAL A 4 6.60 -5.84 4.62
N ASN A 5 7.52 -6.75 4.95
CA ASN A 5 8.64 -7.08 4.09
C ASN A 5 8.19 -8.16 3.09
N THR A 6 8.22 -7.83 1.79
CA THR A 6 7.83 -8.76 0.72
C THR A 6 8.77 -9.95 0.58
N ASP A 7 10.03 -9.81 0.98
CA ASP A 7 11.02 -10.90 0.91
C ASP A 7 10.74 -11.98 1.96
N GLU A 8 10.27 -11.57 3.14
CA GLU A 8 9.90 -12.47 4.24
C GLU A 8 8.46 -13.00 4.10
N GLN A 9 7.60 -12.28 3.37
CA GLN A 9 6.17 -12.55 3.25
C GLN A 9 5.76 -12.62 1.78
N GLN A 10 6.41 -13.49 1.02
CA GLN A 10 6.17 -13.66 -0.43
C GLN A 10 4.71 -14.01 -0.74
N ASP A 11 4.07 -14.86 0.06
CA ASP A 11 2.66 -15.22 -0.12
C ASP A 11 1.74 -14.00 -0.02
N LEU A 12 2.06 -13.06 0.88
CA LEU A 12 1.30 -11.82 1.03
C LEU A 12 1.53 -10.89 -0.16
N ALA A 13 2.78 -10.81 -0.64
CA ALA A 13 3.12 -10.05 -1.84
C ALA A 13 2.36 -10.58 -3.07
N VAL A 14 2.30 -11.90 -3.25
CA VAL A 14 1.53 -12.54 -4.32
C VAL A 14 0.03 -12.29 -4.15
N LYS A 15 -0.51 -12.49 -2.93
CA LYS A 15 -1.93 -12.29 -2.62
C LYS A 15 -2.43 -10.89 -2.98
N TYR A 16 -1.62 -9.86 -2.71
CA TYR A 16 -1.96 -8.47 -3.02
C TYR A 16 -1.39 -7.98 -4.37
N GLY A 17 -0.79 -8.86 -5.18
CA GLY A 17 -0.26 -8.49 -6.49
C GLY A 17 0.89 -7.49 -6.46
N ILE A 18 1.71 -7.50 -5.41
CA ILE A 18 2.87 -6.62 -5.27
C ILE A 18 3.98 -7.05 -6.22
N ARG A 19 4.20 -6.25 -7.27
CA ARG A 19 5.21 -6.51 -8.32
C ARG A 19 6.47 -5.64 -8.20
N SER A 20 6.39 -4.57 -7.44
CA SER A 20 7.50 -3.63 -7.24
C SER A 20 7.38 -2.96 -5.87
N ILE A 21 8.53 -2.57 -5.31
CA ILE A 21 8.63 -1.89 -4.03
C ILE A 21 9.20 -0.48 -4.22
N PRO A 22 8.78 0.52 -3.42
CA PRO A 22 7.72 0.43 -2.41
C PRO A 22 6.32 0.41 -3.04
N THR A 23 5.41 -0.38 -2.47
CA THR A 23 3.96 -0.32 -2.75
C THR A 23 3.22 -0.06 -1.45
N ILE A 24 2.26 0.86 -1.49
CA ILE A 24 1.43 1.26 -0.36
C ILE A 24 -0.01 0.92 -0.70
N ILE A 25 -0.65 0.11 0.14
CA ILE A 25 -2.05 -0.29 -0.02
C ILE A 25 -2.86 0.44 1.04
N PHE A 26 -3.95 1.08 0.61
CA PHE A 26 -4.94 1.68 1.49
C PHE A 26 -6.10 0.71 1.64
N MET A 27 -6.41 0.35 2.88
CA MET A 27 -7.49 -0.56 3.22
C MET A 27 -8.49 0.13 4.15
N LYS A 28 -9.78 -0.07 3.91
CA LYS A 28 -10.90 0.39 4.74
C LYS A 28 -11.89 -0.75 4.88
N ASP A 29 -12.33 -1.03 6.11
CA ASP A 29 -13.30 -2.10 6.41
C ASP A 29 -12.95 -3.50 5.87
N GLY A 30 -11.65 -3.79 5.73
CA GLY A 30 -11.15 -5.07 5.22
C GLY A 30 -11.07 -5.17 3.69
N GLU A 31 -11.46 -4.12 2.97
CA GLU A 31 -11.34 -4.02 1.52
C GLU A 31 -10.22 -3.06 1.11
N ILE A 32 -9.64 -3.29 -0.07
CA ILE A 32 -8.63 -2.43 -0.67
C ILE A 32 -9.36 -1.28 -1.35
N VAL A 33 -9.18 -0.07 -0.83
CA VAL A 33 -9.80 1.14 -1.39
C VAL A 33 -8.89 1.87 -2.36
N ASP A 34 -7.57 1.73 -2.22
CA ASP A 34 -6.60 2.33 -3.13
C ASP A 34 -5.23 1.64 -3.05
N GLN A 35 -4.42 1.82 -4.08
CA GLN A 35 -3.05 1.31 -4.18
C GLN A 35 -2.15 2.33 -4.85
N MET A 36 -0.98 2.55 -4.26
CA MET A 36 0.07 3.40 -4.82
C MET A 36 1.35 2.60 -4.98
N VAL A 37 1.85 2.52 -6.21
CA VAL A 37 3.10 1.84 -6.56
C VAL A 37 4.18 2.88 -6.81
N GLY A 38 5.35 2.69 -6.20
CA GLY A 38 6.49 3.58 -6.31
C GLY A 38 6.59 4.57 -5.16
N ALA A 39 7.70 5.32 -5.16
CA ALA A 39 7.93 6.34 -4.15
C ALA A 39 7.00 7.54 -4.38
N ALA A 40 6.37 8.00 -3.31
CA ALA A 40 5.52 9.19 -3.33
C ALA A 40 6.03 10.22 -2.31
N SER A 41 5.76 11.50 -2.60
CA SER A 41 6.08 12.58 -1.67
C SER A 41 5.18 12.49 -0.44
N LYS A 42 5.64 13.03 0.68
CA LYS A 42 4.83 13.12 1.91
C LYS A 42 3.49 13.81 1.66
N GLN A 43 3.48 14.84 0.80
CA GLN A 43 2.26 15.57 0.45
C GLN A 43 1.27 14.67 -0.30
N ALA A 44 1.72 13.95 -1.34
CA ALA A 44 0.86 13.06 -2.12
C ALA A 44 0.25 11.94 -1.25
N LEU A 45 1.02 11.41 -0.30
CA LEU A 45 0.54 10.47 0.70
C LEU A 45 -0.52 11.08 1.63
N ALA A 46 -0.28 12.29 2.14
CA ALA A 46 -1.23 12.98 3.00
C ALA A 46 -2.55 13.27 2.27
N ASP A 47 -2.47 13.74 1.02
CA ASP A 47 -3.65 14.03 0.19
C ASP A 47 -4.45 12.75 -0.09
N LYS A 48 -3.77 11.64 -0.37
CA LYS A 48 -4.44 10.35 -0.58
C LYS A 48 -5.11 9.82 0.68
N ILE A 49 -4.45 9.90 1.83
CA ILE A 49 -5.06 9.52 3.10
C ILE A 49 -6.31 10.37 3.36
N ASN A 50 -6.21 11.70 3.21
CA ASN A 50 -7.33 12.61 3.43
C ASN A 50 -8.51 12.37 2.47
N SER A 51 -8.24 11.93 1.25
CA SER A 51 -9.27 11.59 0.27
C SER A 51 -10.00 10.27 0.58
N LEU A 52 -9.43 9.41 1.43
CA LEU A 52 -9.95 8.07 1.71
C LEU A 52 -10.58 7.95 3.12
N LEU A 53 -10.35 8.95 3.98
CA LEU A 53 -11.04 9.12 5.27
C LEU A 53 -12.53 9.37 5.04
#